data_AF-A0A9W6Z691-F1
#
_entry.id   AF-A0A9W6Z691-F1
#
_cell.length_a   1.000
_cell.length_b   1.000
_cell.length_c   1.000
_cell.angle_alpha   90.00
_cell.angle_beta   90.00
_cell.angle_gamma   90.00
#
_symmetry.space_group_name_H-M   'P 1'
#
loop_
_entity.id
_entity.type
_entity.pdbx_description
1 polymer ?
#
loop_
_entity_poly.entity_id
_entity_poly.type
_entity_poly.pdbx_seq_one_letter_code
_entity_poly.pdbx_strand_id
1 'polypeptide(L)'
;VYGTGGQTRAFIHVTDTARCIEIAINNPPKKGERVEIFNQVAETRRVRDIAAMVASRTGVEMKMVPNPRQEAAENELDVSNSKFTDLGLDPLTLDEGLFDEVTEVVQKYKHRCDPKMILPATYWNKARAKECEQKMPSVKDFTKDMKQ
;
A
#
# COMPACT_ATOMS: atom_id res chain seq x y z
N VAL A 1 -11.22 2.76 -2.28
CA VAL A 1 -10.87 1.51 -1.55
C VAL A 1 -11.57 0.34 -2.20
N TYR A 2 -10.84 -0.73 -2.54
CA TYR A 2 -11.42 -1.89 -3.24
C TYR A 2 -12.13 -2.85 -2.27
N GLY A 3 -13.38 -3.18 -2.57
CA GLY A 3 -14.22 -4.04 -1.74
C GLY A 3 -14.50 -3.42 -0.37
N THR A 4 -14.40 -4.22 0.69
CA THR A 4 -14.58 -3.77 2.08
C THR A 4 -13.37 -3.01 2.62
N GLY A 5 -12.22 -3.08 1.94
CA GLY A 5 -10.93 -2.60 2.45
C GLY A 5 -10.39 -3.40 3.64
N GLY A 6 -10.99 -4.55 3.97
CA GLY A 6 -10.58 -5.42 5.07
C GLY A 6 -9.33 -6.24 4.78
N GLN A 7 -8.72 -6.05 3.61
CA GLN A 7 -7.52 -6.78 3.24
C GLN A 7 -6.33 -6.28 4.06
N THR A 8 -5.69 -7.15 4.83
CA THR A 8 -4.48 -6.80 5.59
C THR A 8 -3.25 -7.00 4.72
N ARG A 9 -2.40 -5.97 4.63
CA ARG A 9 -1.17 -5.97 3.84
C ARG A 9 0.02 -5.57 4.70
N ALA A 10 1.19 -6.08 4.34
CA ALA A 10 2.46 -5.67 4.90
C ALA A 10 2.97 -4.42 4.19
N PHE A 11 3.54 -3.49 4.96
CA PHE A 11 4.11 -2.24 4.49
C PHE A 11 5.56 -2.11 4.97
N ILE A 12 6.38 -1.46 4.16
CA ILE A 12 7.76 -1.13 4.46
C ILE A 12 8.10 0.19 3.77
N HIS A 13 8.84 1.06 4.45
CA HIS A 13 9.33 2.28 3.83
C HIS A 13 10.39 1.97 2.76
N VAL A 14 10.45 2.77 1.69
CA VAL A 14 11.44 2.54 0.61
C VAL A 14 12.88 2.64 1.12
N THR A 15 13.15 3.55 2.07
CA THR A 15 14.46 3.65 2.74
C THR A 15 14.80 2.37 3.51
N ASP A 16 13.84 1.79 4.22
CA ASP A 16 14.08 0.54 4.96
C ASP A 16 14.23 -0.66 4.04
N THR A 17 13.62 -0.63 2.85
CA THR A 17 13.89 -1.66 1.83
C THR A 17 15.37 -1.67 1.46
N ALA A 18 15.99 -0.50 1.26
CA ALA A 18 17.42 -0.39 0.99
C ALA A 18 18.28 -0.82 2.20
N ARG A 19 17.90 -0.41 3.42
CA ARG A 19 18.59 -0.84 4.65
C ARG A 19 18.52 -2.35 4.87
N CYS A 20 17.37 -2.99 4.61
CA CYS A 20 17.23 -4.44 4.68
C CYS A 20 18.21 -5.15 3.74
N ILE A 21 18.41 -4.61 2.53
CA ILE A 21 19.37 -5.16 1.57
C ILE A 21 20.80 -5.01 2.10
N GLU A 22 21.16 -3.83 2.60
CA GLU A 22 22.46 -3.59 3.22
C GLU A 22 22.72 -4.55 4.39
N ILE A 23 21.76 -4.71 5.31
CA ILE A 23 21.84 -5.63 6.44
C ILE A 23 22.07 -7.08 5.96
N ALA A 24 21.32 -7.52 4.95
CA ALA A 24 21.45 -8.88 4.42
C ALA A 24 22.83 -9.12 3.77
N ILE A 25 23.39 -8.12 3.08
CA ILE A 25 24.73 -8.20 2.47
C ILE A 25 25.82 -8.25 3.55
N ASN A 26 25.67 -7.45 4.61
CA ASN A 26 26.65 -7.35 5.70
C ASN A 26 26.58 -8.52 6.69
N ASN A 27 25.50 -9.31 6.66
CA ASN A 27 25.29 -10.47 7.52
C ASN A 27 24.97 -11.73 6.70
N PRO A 28 25.89 -12.17 5.80
CA PRO A 28 25.64 -13.33 4.98
C PRO A 28 25.69 -14.62 5.83
N PRO A 29 24.89 -15.66 5.50
CA PRO A 29 25.04 -16.96 6.13
C PRO A 29 26.44 -17.52 5.85
N LYS A 30 27.00 -18.26 6.79
CA LYS A 30 28.32 -18.89 6.61
C LYS A 30 28.26 -19.95 5.52
N LYS A 31 29.41 -20.25 4.92
CA LYS A 31 29.52 -21.31 3.92
C LYS A 31 29.01 -22.64 4.50
N GLY A 32 28.00 -23.22 3.85
CA GLY A 32 27.38 -24.49 4.24
C GLY A 32 26.20 -24.35 5.19
N GLU A 33 25.88 -23.14 5.67
CA GLU A 33 24.63 -22.88 6.39
C GLU A 33 23.42 -22.90 5.44
N ARG A 34 22.23 -23.00 6.04
CA ARG A 34 20.97 -22.99 5.28
C ARG A 34 20.71 -21.61 4.69
N VAL A 35 19.89 -21.59 3.64
CA VAL A 35 19.37 -20.35 3.09
C VAL A 35 18.58 -19.62 4.17
N GLU A 36 18.94 -18.37 4.41
CA GLU A 36 18.18 -17.49 5.28
C GLU A 36 17.01 -16.85 4.51
N ILE A 37 15.84 -16.86 5.12
CA ILE A 37 14.62 -16.22 4.62
C ILE A 37 14.26 -15.11 5.57
N PHE A 38 14.06 -13.91 5.04
CA PHE A 38 13.69 -12.71 5.78
C PHE A 38 12.40 -12.11 5.21
N ASN A 39 11.54 -11.61 6.09
CA ASN A 39 10.36 -10.83 5.69
C ASN A 39 10.70 -9.34 5.75
N GLN A 40 10.74 -8.67 4.60
CA GLN A 40 10.93 -7.21 4.51
C GLN A 40 9.61 -6.49 4.81
N VAL A 41 9.29 -6.35 6.09
CA VAL A 41 8.05 -5.74 6.58
C VAL A 41 8.37 -4.86 7.78
N ALA A 42 7.82 -3.65 7.82
CA ALA A 42 7.83 -2.80 9.02
C ALA A 42 6.58 -3.06 9.87
N GLU A 43 5.40 -3.06 9.25
CA GLU A 43 4.11 -3.28 9.91
C GLU A 43 3.06 -3.88 8.98
N THR A 44 1.93 -4.30 9.53
CA THR A 44 0.74 -4.67 8.75
C THR A 44 -0.44 -3.75 9.06
N ARG A 45 -1.22 -3.41 8.03
CA ARG A 45 -2.42 -2.58 8.16
C ARG A 45 -3.50 -3.06 7.21
N ARG A 46 -4.77 -2.83 7.56
CA ARG A 46 -5.89 -3.00 6.61
C ARG A 46 -5.93 -1.82 5.65
N VAL A 47 -6.31 -2.08 4.41
CA VAL A 47 -6.43 -1.03 3.38
C VAL A 47 -7.40 0.08 3.80
N ARG A 48 -8.52 -0.25 4.46
CA ARG A 48 -9.48 0.75 4.96
C ARG A 48 -8.90 1.64 6.05
N ASP A 49 -8.01 1.12 6.89
CA ASP A 49 -7.43 1.87 8.00
C ASP A 49 -6.44 2.93 7.47
N ILE A 50 -5.67 2.57 6.44
CA ILE A 50 -4.82 3.51 5.71
C ILE A 50 -5.66 4.59 5.02
N ALA A 51 -6.75 4.18 4.35
CA ALA A 51 -7.61 5.14 3.68
C ALA A 51 -8.29 6.11 4.67
N ALA A 52 -8.68 5.63 5.85
CA ALA A 52 -9.20 6.47 6.94
C ALA A 52 -8.14 7.46 7.46
N MET A 53 -6.88 7.01 7.59
CA MET A 53 -5.76 7.87 7.98
C MET A 53 -5.45 8.95 6.94
N VAL A 54 -5.50 8.61 5.64
CA VAL A 54 -5.37 9.59 4.55
C VAL A 54 -6.53 10.59 4.59
N ALA A 55 -7.77 10.10 4.72
CA ALA A 55 -8.97 10.93 4.77
C ALA A 55 -8.94 11.92 5.94
N SER A 56 -8.52 11.48 7.13
CA SER A 56 -8.45 12.36 8.31
C SER A 56 -7.42 13.48 8.16
N ARG A 57 -6.28 13.21 7.50
CA ARG A 57 -5.23 14.21 7.27
C ARG A 57 -5.53 15.17 6.11
N THR A 58 -6.27 14.71 5.11
CA THR A 58 -6.52 15.48 3.87
C THR A 58 -7.91 16.10 3.79
N GLY A 59 -8.84 15.65 4.63
CA GLY A 59 -10.24 16.08 4.61
C GLY A 59 -11.07 15.52 3.44
N VAL A 60 -10.52 14.59 2.65
CA VAL A 60 -11.22 14.01 1.49
C VAL A 60 -12.11 12.84 1.88
N GLU A 61 -13.20 12.66 1.16
CA GLU A 61 -14.11 11.52 1.36
C GLU A 61 -13.48 10.20 0.87
N MET A 62 -13.49 9.18 1.72
CA MET A 62 -13.14 7.82 1.33
C MET A 62 -14.32 7.14 0.64
N LYS A 63 -14.12 6.68 -0.60
CA LYS A 63 -15.12 5.89 -1.36
C LYS A 63 -14.75 4.41 -1.44
N MET A 64 -15.71 3.55 -1.15
CA MET A 64 -15.63 2.10 -1.40
C MET A 64 -16.06 1.81 -2.84
N VAL A 65 -15.28 1.02 -3.58
CA VAL A 65 -15.57 0.66 -4.97
C VAL A 65 -15.39 -0.85 -5.18
N PRO A 66 -15.95 -1.46 -6.23
CA PRO A 66 -15.79 -2.88 -6.50
C PRO A 66 -14.33 -3.31 -6.57
N ASN A 67 -14.02 -4.52 -6.09
CA ASN A 67 -12.66 -5.05 -6.16
C ASN A 67 -12.40 -5.70 -7.53
N PRO A 68 -11.42 -5.22 -8.33
CA PRO A 68 -11.09 -5.85 -9.62
C PRO A 68 -10.40 -7.22 -9.46
N ARG A 69 -9.95 -7.58 -8.24
CA ARG A 69 -9.20 -8.80 -7.91
C ARG A 69 -10.10 -9.86 -7.29
N GLN A 70 -9.71 -11.13 -7.40
CA GLN A 70 -10.33 -12.23 -6.68
C GLN A 70 -9.50 -12.58 -5.44
N GLU A 71 -9.62 -11.76 -4.40
CA GLU A 71 -8.94 -11.95 -3.12
C GLU A 71 -9.94 -11.99 -1.96
N ALA A 72 -9.50 -12.42 -0.79
CA ALA A 72 -10.32 -12.37 0.42
C ALA A 72 -10.71 -10.92 0.73
N ALA A 73 -11.99 -10.69 1.05
CA ALA A 73 -12.48 -9.36 1.41
C ALA A 73 -11.92 -8.88 2.75
N GLU A 74 -11.76 -9.81 3.69
CA GLU A 74 -11.16 -9.61 5.00
C GLU A 74 -10.13 -10.73 5.20
N ASN A 75 -8.93 -10.40 5.69
CA ASN A 75 -7.93 -11.39 6.06
C ASN A 75 -7.05 -10.87 7.19
N GLU A 76 -6.45 -11.78 7.93
CA GLU A 76 -5.33 -11.49 8.81
C GLU A 76 -4.01 -11.75 8.07
N LEU A 77 -2.96 -11.10 8.52
CA LEU A 77 -1.60 -11.34 8.04
C LEU A 77 -0.67 -11.25 9.24
N ASP A 78 -0.35 -12.42 9.80
CA ASP A 78 0.67 -12.55 10.83
C ASP A 78 2.03 -12.74 10.14
N VAL A 79 2.91 -11.77 10.31
CA VAL A 79 4.24 -11.75 9.70
C VAL A 79 5.24 -11.18 10.69
N SER A 80 6.31 -11.94 10.94
CA SER A 80 7.42 -11.49 11.78
C SER A 80 8.54 -10.93 10.92
N ASN A 81 9.04 -9.75 11.31
CA ASN A 81 10.25 -9.12 10.79
C ASN A 81 11.45 -9.27 11.75
N SER A 82 11.34 -10.14 12.76
CA SER A 82 12.30 -10.21 13.86
C SER A 82 13.74 -10.38 13.40
N LYS A 83 13.97 -11.17 12.34
CA LYS A 83 15.33 -11.37 11.81
C LYS A 83 16.02 -10.08 11.37
N PHE A 84 15.28 -9.08 10.88
CA PHE A 84 15.88 -7.79 10.55
C PHE A 84 16.07 -6.93 11.79
N THR A 85 15.10 -6.91 12.71
CA THR A 85 15.22 -6.13 13.96
C THR A 85 16.33 -6.66 14.86
N ASP A 86 16.52 -7.99 14.91
CA ASP A 86 17.60 -8.66 15.62
C ASP A 86 18.98 -8.29 15.05
N LEU A 87 19.04 -7.92 13.76
CA LEU A 87 20.24 -7.43 13.08
C LEU A 87 20.36 -5.89 13.09
N GLY A 88 19.51 -5.21 13.86
CA GLY A 88 19.60 -3.77 14.10
C GLY A 88 18.77 -2.89 13.15
N LEU A 89 17.82 -3.46 12.39
CA LEU A 89 16.82 -2.64 11.71
C LEU A 89 15.90 -1.99 12.74
N ASP A 90 15.79 -0.67 12.68
CA ASP A 90 14.75 0.11 13.35
C ASP A 90 13.73 0.58 12.29
N PRO A 91 12.58 -0.11 12.15
CA PRO A 91 11.67 0.11 11.02
C PRO A 91 10.88 1.41 11.15
N LEU A 92 10.85 2.20 10.08
CA LEU A 92 10.01 3.38 9.93
C LEU A 92 8.56 2.96 9.68
N THR A 93 7.67 3.38 10.57
CA THR A 93 6.23 3.12 10.45
C THR A 93 5.51 4.22 9.66
N LEU A 94 4.31 3.94 9.19
CA LEU A 94 3.43 4.87 8.46
C LEU A 94 3.16 6.16 9.24
N ASP A 95 3.11 6.08 10.57
CA ASP A 95 2.78 7.22 11.43
C ASP A 95 3.98 8.19 11.61
N GLU A 96 5.21 7.72 11.38
CA GLU A 96 6.46 8.48 11.58
C GLU A 96 6.83 9.31 10.35
N GLY A 97 6.22 10.49 10.20
CA GLY A 97 6.65 11.53 9.25
C GLY A 97 6.42 11.25 7.75
N LEU A 98 6.13 9.99 7.39
CA LEU A 98 5.93 9.57 6.00
C LEU A 98 4.80 10.35 5.29
N PHE A 99 3.71 10.62 6.01
CA PHE A 99 2.57 11.34 5.43
C PHE A 99 2.91 12.77 5.01
N ASP A 100 3.79 13.44 5.73
CA ASP A 100 4.15 14.82 5.44
C ASP A 100 5.05 14.86 4.19
N GLU A 101 6.04 13.96 4.10
CA GLU A 101 6.88 13.79 2.91
C GLU A 101 6.05 13.45 1.67
N VAL A 102 5.15 12.46 1.78
CA VAL A 102 4.27 12.06 0.66
C VAL A 102 3.37 13.23 0.24
N THR A 103 2.82 13.98 1.19
CA THR A 103 1.93 15.11 0.89
C THR A 103 2.69 16.24 0.21
N GLU A 104 3.91 16.56 0.63
CA GLU A 104 4.76 17.57 -0.02
C GLU A 104 5.05 17.20 -1.47
N VAL A 105 5.46 15.94 -1.71
CA VAL A 105 5.73 15.43 -3.07
C VAL A 105 4.48 15.48 -3.93
N VAL A 106 3.33 15.06 -3.41
CA VAL A 106 2.06 15.10 -4.13
C VAL A 106 1.68 16.54 -4.50
N GLN A 107 1.76 17.50 -3.57
CA GLN A 107 1.44 18.90 -3.87
C GLN A 107 2.34 19.50 -4.94
N LYS A 108 3.64 19.18 -4.91
CA LYS A 108 4.62 19.65 -5.89
C LYS A 108 4.33 19.13 -7.30
N TYR A 109 3.90 17.86 -7.42
CA TYR A 109 3.74 17.20 -8.72
C TYR A 109 2.29 16.93 -9.14
N LYS A 110 1.28 17.39 -8.39
CA LYS A 110 -0.15 17.15 -8.69
C LYS A 110 -0.57 17.51 -10.11
N HIS A 111 0.04 18.55 -10.69
CA HIS A 111 -0.22 18.99 -12.06
C HIS A 111 0.12 17.94 -13.13
N ARG A 112 0.91 16.91 -12.78
CA ARG A 112 1.28 15.79 -13.66
C ARG A 112 0.31 14.60 -13.56
N CYS A 113 -0.66 14.65 -12.65
CA CYS A 113 -1.62 13.58 -12.47
C CYS A 113 -2.55 13.49 -13.68
N ASP A 114 -2.66 12.32 -14.29
CA ASP A 114 -3.75 12.00 -15.22
C ASP A 114 -4.82 11.18 -14.48
N PRO A 115 -5.99 11.79 -14.17
CA PRO A 115 -7.05 11.11 -13.44
C PRO A 115 -7.61 9.87 -14.15
N LYS A 116 -7.42 9.75 -15.47
CA LYS A 116 -7.85 8.58 -16.24
C LYS A 116 -7.08 7.32 -15.86
N MET A 117 -5.90 7.46 -15.25
CA MET A 117 -5.02 6.35 -14.88
C MET A 117 -5.24 5.85 -13.44
N ILE A 118 -6.14 6.47 -12.66
CA ILE A 118 -6.35 6.12 -11.24
C ILE A 118 -7.19 4.84 -11.10
N LEU A 119 -8.23 4.68 -11.91
CA LEU A 119 -9.13 3.53 -11.84
C LEU A 119 -8.51 2.28 -12.49
N PRO A 120 -8.87 1.07 -12.02
CA PRO A 120 -8.29 -0.16 -12.54
C PRO A 120 -8.78 -0.41 -13.97
N ALA A 121 -7.84 -0.71 -14.87
CA ALA A 121 -8.14 -1.13 -16.25
C ALA A 121 -8.11 -2.67 -16.44
N THR A 122 -7.64 -3.41 -15.43
CA THR A 122 -7.45 -4.86 -15.48
C THR A 122 -8.23 -5.56 -14.38
N TYR A 123 -8.75 -6.74 -14.72
CA TYR A 123 -9.61 -7.54 -13.84
C TYR A 123 -9.14 -8.99 -13.84
N TRP A 124 -9.16 -9.65 -12.68
CA TRP A 124 -8.70 -11.05 -12.58
C TRP A 124 -9.58 -12.04 -13.34
N ASN A 125 -10.90 -11.77 -13.44
CA ASN A 125 -11.83 -12.64 -14.13
C ASN A 125 -13.04 -11.86 -14.68
N LYS A 126 -13.83 -12.51 -15.53
CA LYS A 126 -15.02 -11.92 -16.18
C LYS A 126 -16.09 -11.46 -15.18
N ALA A 127 -16.22 -12.14 -14.04
CA ALA A 127 -17.18 -11.75 -13.02
C ALA A 127 -16.79 -10.41 -12.37
N ARG A 128 -15.50 -10.23 -12.03
CA ARG A 128 -14.99 -8.95 -11.51
C ARG A 128 -15.04 -7.83 -12.54
N ALA A 129 -14.75 -8.12 -13.81
CA ALA A 129 -14.91 -7.15 -14.89
C ALA A 129 -16.34 -6.63 -14.97
N LYS A 130 -17.32 -7.55 -15.04
CA LYS A 130 -18.75 -7.20 -15.07
C LYS A 130 -19.20 -6.42 -13.83
N GLU A 131 -18.74 -6.80 -12.65
CA GLU A 131 -19.07 -6.08 -11.41
C GLU A 131 -18.50 -4.65 -11.42
N CYS A 132 -17.24 -4.49 -11.84
CA CYS A 132 -16.61 -3.18 -11.92
C CYS A 132 -17.27 -2.30 -12.99
N GLU A 133 -17.57 -2.83 -14.18
CA GLU A 133 -18.28 -2.09 -15.24
C GLU A 133 -19.63 -1.52 -14.77
N GLN A 134 -20.32 -2.22 -13.86
CA GLN A 134 -21.64 -1.82 -13.37
C GLN A 134 -21.60 -0.82 -12.21
N LYS A 135 -20.58 -0.92 -11.34
CA LYS A 135 -20.58 -0.25 -10.03
C LYS A 135 -19.37 0.69 -9.83
N MET A 136 -18.39 0.70 -10.74
CA MET A 136 -17.24 1.60 -10.62
C MET A 136 -17.65 3.03 -10.99
N PRO A 137 -17.26 4.04 -10.19
CA PRO A 137 -17.44 5.44 -10.57
C PRO A 137 -16.68 5.76 -11.85
N SER A 138 -17.17 6.72 -12.63
CA SER A 138 -16.50 7.18 -13.85
C SER A 138 -15.36 8.14 -13.51
N VAL A 139 -14.35 8.25 -14.38
CA VAL A 139 -13.28 9.26 -14.25
C VAL A 139 -13.84 10.70 -14.17
N LYS A 140 -15.01 10.95 -14.78
CA LYS A 140 -15.69 12.25 -14.71
C LYS A 140 -16.18 12.58 -13.30
N ASP A 141 -16.48 11.55 -12.51
CA ASP A 141 -16.93 11.71 -11.11
C ASP A 141 -15.78 12.12 -10.19
N PHE A 142 -14.53 11.82 -10.56
CA PHE A 142 -13.32 12.22 -9.82
C PHE A 142 -12.78 13.60 -10.23
N THR A 143 -13.03 14.03 -11.46
CA THR A 143 -12.48 15.27 -12.02
C THR A 143 -13.36 16.49 -11.79
N LYS A 144 -14.61 16.31 -11.36
CA LYS A 144 -15.47 17.42 -10.92
C LYS A 144 -14.90 18.15 -9.71
N ASP A 145 -14.27 17.43 -8.79
CA ASP A 145 -13.74 17.97 -7.54
C ASP A 145 -12.32 18.55 -7.69
N MET A 146 -11.62 18.29 -8.80
CA MET A 146 -10.25 18.78 -9.05
C MET A 146 -10.19 20.16 -9.75
N LYS A 147 -11.35 20.79 -10.03
CA LYS A 147 -11.45 22.10 -10.71
C LYS A 147 -11.80 23.28 -9.78
N GLN A 148 -11.80 23.07 -8.47
CA GLN A 148 -11.75 24.16 -7.48
C GLN A 148 -10.31 24.34 -6.99
#